data_AF-B8L568-F1
#
_entry.id   AF-B8L568-F1
#
_cell.length_a   1.000
_cell.length_b   1.000
_cell.length_c   1.000
_cell.angle_alpha   90.00
_cell.angle_beta   90.00
_cell.angle_gamma   90.00
#
_symmetry.space_group_name_H-M   'P 1'
#
loop_
_entity.id
_entity.type
_entity.pdbx_description
1 polymer ?
#
loop_
_entity_poly.entity_id
_entity_poly.type
_entity_poly.pdbx_seq_one_letter_code
_entity_poly.pdbx_strand_id
1 'polypeptide(L)'
;MQWLRLAAAERKDGDGLSAALVEFLDKGLARRNETNLIAAEVAARLGHERLWAVDDHTADSPTPAEDEAAASAAITGAWKNAHSQARREADKRLVADLDKPDGVLALYRAYNSPAAAMDAYRSDFGATLVEPSAKAFGRMYVGYWETRNLRMVANMRDVLGLHPGSRMLAIVGASHKGYYEAYLNQMHDVQLVSADSVLR
;
A
#
# COMPACT_ATOMS: atom_id res chain seq x y z
N MET A 1 -6.49 18.21 1.77
CA MET A 1 -5.76 18.89 0.68
C MET A 1 -5.76 20.39 0.87
N GLN A 2 -6.92 21.02 1.12
CA GLN A 2 -7.03 22.47 1.29
C GLN A 2 -6.10 23.05 2.37
N TRP A 3 -6.03 22.41 3.54
CA TRP A 3 -5.09 22.82 4.61
C TRP A 3 -3.62 22.84 4.16
N LEU A 4 -3.20 21.86 3.35
CA LEU A 4 -1.85 21.76 2.80
C LEU A 4 -1.50 22.89 1.82
N ARG A 5 -2.51 23.45 1.13
CA ARG A 5 -2.32 24.52 0.15
C ARG A 5 -2.19 25.90 0.78
N LEU A 6 -2.60 26.07 2.04
CA LEU A 6 -2.40 27.32 2.77
C LEU A 6 -0.93 27.51 3.12
N ALA A 7 -0.46 28.76 3.08
CA ALA A 7 0.83 29.12 3.62
C ALA A 7 0.86 28.83 5.14
N ALA A 8 2.02 28.47 5.69
CA ALA A 8 2.12 28.11 7.12
C ALA A 8 1.60 29.23 8.05
N ALA A 9 1.79 30.50 7.68
CA ALA A 9 1.27 31.64 8.45
C ALA A 9 -0.27 31.80 8.40
N GLU A 10 -0.92 31.17 7.42
CA GLU A 10 -2.38 31.18 7.23
C GLU A 10 -3.05 29.95 7.82
N ARG A 11 -2.27 28.95 8.26
CA ARG A 11 -2.75 27.75 8.96
C ARG A 11 -3.06 28.06 10.42
N LYS A 12 -4.11 28.84 10.65
CA LYS A 12 -4.57 29.28 11.96
C LYS A 12 -6.10 29.14 12.08
N ASP A 13 -6.58 29.27 13.31
CA ASP A 13 -8.01 29.34 13.59
C ASP A 13 -8.59 30.69 13.14
N GLY A 14 -9.91 30.72 12.92
CA GLY A 14 -10.61 31.85 12.30
C GLY A 14 -11.41 31.42 11.06
N ASP A 15 -12.28 32.30 10.56
CA ASP A 15 -13.09 32.09 9.35
C ASP A 15 -13.84 30.74 9.30
N GLY A 16 -14.38 30.31 10.45
CA GLY A 16 -15.11 29.05 10.60
C GLY A 16 -14.26 27.84 10.98
N LEU A 17 -12.93 27.99 11.11
CA LEU A 17 -12.03 26.98 11.67
C LEU A 17 -11.87 27.18 13.17
N SER A 18 -12.23 26.16 13.96
CA SER A 18 -11.96 26.13 15.39
C SER A 18 -10.53 25.71 15.69
N ALA A 19 -10.00 26.12 16.84
CA ALA A 19 -8.67 25.69 17.29
C ALA A 19 -8.53 24.15 17.32
N ALA A 20 -9.59 23.43 17.72
CA ALA A 20 -9.60 21.97 17.72
C ALA A 20 -9.50 21.36 16.30
N LEU A 21 -10.14 21.98 15.31
CA LEU A 21 -10.06 21.55 13.92
C LEU A 21 -8.64 21.82 13.35
N VAL A 22 -8.06 22.98 13.66
CA VAL A 22 -6.68 23.32 13.29
C VAL A 22 -5.71 22.30 13.86
N GLU A 23 -5.81 21.99 15.16
CA GLU A 23 -4.98 20.97 15.82
C GLU A 23 -5.14 19.60 15.16
N PHE A 24 -6.38 19.20 14.82
CA PHE A 24 -6.63 17.94 14.12
C PHE A 24 -5.95 17.91 12.75
N LEU A 25 -6.06 18.98 11.97
CA LEU A 25 -5.46 19.10 10.64
C LEU A 25 -3.93 19.07 10.72
N ASP A 26 -3.32 19.78 11.68
CA ASP A 26 -1.88 19.81 11.90
C ASP A 26 -1.33 18.46 12.36
N LYS A 27 -2.04 17.75 13.23
CA LYS A 27 -1.72 16.35 13.57
C LYS A 27 -1.78 15.46 12.33
N GLY A 28 -2.72 15.72 11.43
CA GLY A 28 -2.78 15.07 10.13
C GLY A 28 -1.50 15.27 9.32
N LEU A 29 -1.00 16.51 9.23
CA LEU A 29 0.23 16.82 8.49
C LEU A 29 1.46 16.07 9.02
N ALA A 30 1.57 15.92 10.33
CA ALA A 30 2.71 15.28 10.97
C ALA A 30 2.59 13.74 11.09
N ARG A 31 1.45 13.16 10.71
CA ARG A 31 1.21 11.71 10.87
C ARG A 31 2.14 10.92 9.97
N ARG A 32 2.98 10.08 10.57
CA ARG A 32 3.95 9.23 9.87
C ARG A 32 3.29 8.08 9.12
N ASN A 33 2.75 8.38 7.94
CA ASN A 33 2.29 7.40 6.95
C ASN A 33 2.41 8.01 5.54
N GLU A 34 2.39 7.14 4.53
CA GLU A 34 2.52 7.56 3.13
C GLU A 34 1.29 8.33 2.63
N THR A 35 0.11 8.06 3.18
CA THR A 35 -1.13 8.78 2.84
C THR A 35 -0.99 10.28 3.09
N ASN A 36 -0.41 10.66 4.23
CA ASN A 36 -0.33 12.04 4.67
C ASN A 36 0.98 12.69 4.23
N LEU A 37 2.12 12.01 4.38
CA LEU A 37 3.43 12.59 4.06
C LEU A 37 3.76 12.59 2.56
N ILE A 38 3.08 11.76 1.75
CA ILE A 38 3.37 11.64 0.32
C ILE A 38 2.12 11.86 -0.50
N ALA A 39 1.08 11.03 -0.35
CA ALA A 39 -0.09 11.08 -1.23
C ALA A 39 -0.80 12.44 -1.13
N ALA A 40 -1.05 12.92 0.08
CA ALA A 40 -1.71 14.20 0.32
C ALA A 40 -0.86 15.39 -0.16
N GLU A 41 0.45 15.37 0.09
CA GLU A 41 1.39 16.39 -0.37
C GLU A 41 1.45 16.47 -1.90
N VAL A 42 1.60 15.33 -2.57
CA VAL A 42 1.61 15.23 -4.03
C VAL A 42 0.27 15.69 -4.60
N ALA A 43 -0.85 15.22 -4.05
CA ALA A 43 -2.18 15.63 -4.47
C ALA A 43 -2.40 17.13 -4.32
N ALA A 44 -2.01 17.72 -3.20
CA ALA A 44 -2.12 19.16 -2.96
C ALA A 44 -1.31 19.97 -3.99
N ARG A 45 -0.06 19.56 -4.26
CA ARG A 45 0.84 20.20 -5.24
C ARG A 45 0.34 20.08 -6.68
N LEU A 46 -0.32 18.98 -7.02
CA LEU A 46 -0.92 18.74 -8.34
C LEU A 46 -2.32 19.34 -8.49
N GLY A 47 -2.85 20.03 -7.47
CA GLY A 47 -4.16 20.66 -7.54
C GLY A 47 -5.35 19.70 -7.38
N HIS A 48 -5.13 18.47 -6.89
CA HIS A 48 -6.21 17.53 -6.59
C HIS A 48 -6.94 17.90 -5.29
N GLU A 49 -8.28 17.90 -5.33
CA GLU A 49 -9.12 18.22 -4.17
C GLU A 49 -9.23 17.08 -3.15
N ARG A 50 -9.02 15.83 -3.60
CA ARG A 50 -9.21 14.64 -2.78
C ARG A 50 -8.20 13.54 -3.12
N LEU A 51 -8.06 12.63 -2.17
CA LEU A 51 -7.51 11.30 -2.40
C LEU A 51 -8.67 10.30 -2.58
N TRP A 52 -8.41 9.24 -3.32
CA TRP A 52 -9.32 8.10 -3.46
C TRP A 52 -8.75 6.93 -2.68
N ALA A 53 -9.45 6.51 -1.63
CA ALA A 53 -9.12 5.30 -0.90
C ALA A 53 -9.54 4.09 -1.74
N VAL A 54 -8.65 3.11 -1.86
CA VAL A 54 -8.89 1.89 -2.64
C VAL A 54 -9.07 0.66 -1.75
N ASP A 55 -8.64 0.74 -0.50
CA ASP A 55 -8.68 -0.38 0.44
C ASP A 55 -9.65 -0.07 1.58
N ASP A 56 -10.77 -0.78 1.59
CA ASP A 56 -11.85 -0.62 2.56
C ASP A 56 -11.95 -1.82 3.51
N HIS A 57 -11.01 -2.77 3.43
CA HIS A 57 -10.98 -3.98 4.25
C HIS A 57 -12.25 -4.83 4.18
N THR A 58 -13.12 -4.64 3.19
CA THR A 58 -14.37 -5.40 3.07
C THR A 58 -14.13 -6.88 2.79
N ALA A 59 -12.93 -7.25 2.34
CA ALA A 59 -12.53 -8.65 2.13
C ALA A 59 -12.17 -9.37 3.42
N ASP A 60 -11.91 -8.63 4.50
CA ASP A 60 -11.53 -9.21 5.79
C ASP A 60 -12.63 -10.17 6.25
N SER A 61 -12.25 -11.44 6.40
CA SER A 61 -13.15 -12.49 6.88
C SER A 61 -12.65 -12.95 8.24
N PRO A 62 -13.51 -12.95 9.28
CA PRO A 62 -13.08 -13.41 10.60
C PRO A 62 -12.71 -14.89 10.53
N THR A 63 -11.60 -15.27 11.16
CA THR A 63 -11.31 -16.67 11.44
C THR A 63 -12.18 -17.09 12.64
N PRO A 64 -12.86 -18.25 12.60
CA PRO A 64 -13.60 -18.74 13.76
C PRO A 64 -12.69 -18.82 15.01
N ALA A 65 -13.23 -18.47 16.17
CA ALA A 65 -12.45 -18.36 17.41
C ALA A 65 -11.72 -19.67 17.77
N GLU A 66 -12.34 -20.82 17.49
CA GLU A 66 -11.76 -22.15 17.67
C GLU A 66 -10.55 -22.43 16.77
N ASP A 67 -10.41 -21.70 15.66
CA ASP A 67 -9.38 -21.87 14.65
C ASP A 67 -8.29 -20.80 14.69
N GLU A 68 -8.50 -19.68 15.38
CA GLU A 68 -7.56 -18.55 15.41
C GLU A 68 -6.12 -18.96 15.77
N ALA A 69 -5.96 -19.76 16.83
CA ALA A 69 -4.64 -20.19 17.27
C ALA A 69 -3.95 -21.10 16.23
N ALA A 70 -4.72 -22.02 15.63
CA ALA A 70 -4.19 -22.95 14.64
C ALA A 70 -3.85 -22.24 13.31
N ALA A 71 -4.72 -21.34 12.86
CA ALA A 71 -4.51 -20.50 11.68
C ALA A 71 -3.28 -19.61 11.86
N SER A 72 -3.19 -18.91 13.00
CA SER A 72 -2.03 -18.07 13.33
C SER A 72 -0.72 -18.88 13.35
N ALA A 73 -0.71 -20.06 13.97
CA ALA A 73 0.45 -20.94 13.99
C ALA A 73 0.85 -21.43 12.59
N ALA A 74 -0.13 -21.77 11.75
CA ALA A 74 0.08 -22.21 10.37
C ALA A 74 0.72 -21.09 9.52
N ILE A 75 0.14 -19.90 9.51
CA ILE A 75 0.61 -18.76 8.72
C ILE A 75 1.98 -18.27 9.20
N THR A 76 2.14 -18.07 10.51
CA THR A 76 3.44 -17.65 11.06
C THR A 76 4.52 -18.73 10.89
N GLY A 77 4.13 -20.01 10.88
CA GLY A 77 5.00 -21.13 10.54
C GLY A 77 5.48 -21.06 9.09
N ALA A 78 4.58 -20.84 8.14
CA ALA A 78 4.91 -20.70 6.72
C ALA A 78 5.88 -19.53 6.45
N TRP A 79 5.75 -18.43 7.19
CA TRP A 79 6.66 -17.28 7.08
C TRP A 79 8.07 -17.52 7.63
N LYS A 80 8.31 -18.62 8.35
CA LYS A 80 9.67 -19.03 8.79
C LYS A 80 10.43 -19.69 7.65
N ASN A 81 10.70 -18.93 6.59
CA ASN A 81 11.39 -19.39 5.41
C ASN A 81 12.57 -18.46 5.05
N ALA A 82 13.45 -18.94 4.17
CA ALA A 82 14.66 -18.21 3.77
C ALA A 82 14.34 -16.91 3.01
N HIS A 83 13.23 -16.86 2.25
CA HIS A 83 12.83 -15.66 1.51
C HIS A 83 12.36 -14.54 2.44
N SER A 84 11.57 -14.85 3.47
CA SER A 84 11.17 -13.89 4.50
C SER A 84 12.37 -13.32 5.25
N GLN A 85 13.35 -14.16 5.59
CA GLN A 85 14.59 -13.72 6.23
C GLN A 85 15.39 -12.80 5.31
N ALA A 86 15.62 -13.21 4.06
CA ALA A 86 16.36 -12.41 3.08
C ALA A 86 15.69 -11.05 2.81
N ARG A 87 14.35 -11.04 2.67
CA ARG A 87 13.56 -9.81 2.49
C ARG A 87 13.69 -8.89 3.70
N ARG A 88 13.64 -9.41 4.92
CA ARG A 88 13.84 -8.64 6.15
C ARG A 88 15.24 -8.05 6.26
N GLU A 89 16.29 -8.79 5.87
CA GLU A 89 17.66 -8.27 5.89
C GLU A 89 17.93 -7.26 4.76
N ALA A 90 17.27 -7.39 3.60
CA ALA A 90 17.28 -6.34 2.58
C ALA A 90 16.58 -5.07 3.08
N ASP A 91 15.42 -5.22 3.70
CA ASP A 91 14.63 -4.12 4.26
C ASP A 91 15.40 -3.33 5.32
N LYS A 92 16.02 -4.03 6.28
CA LYS A 92 16.86 -3.40 7.31
C LYS A 92 17.98 -2.55 6.72
N ARG A 93 18.60 -3.00 5.63
CA ARG A 93 19.68 -2.25 4.97
C ARG A 93 19.15 -0.99 4.30
N LEU A 94 18.02 -1.07 3.62
CA LEU A 94 17.38 0.10 2.99
C LEU A 94 16.94 1.12 4.05
N VAL A 95 16.36 0.66 5.15
CA VAL A 95 15.92 1.53 6.25
C VAL A 95 17.12 2.18 6.96
N ALA A 96 18.24 1.47 7.11
CA ALA A 96 19.46 2.02 7.68
C ALA A 96 20.10 3.12 6.82
N ASP A 97 19.74 3.20 5.54
CA ASP A 97 20.31 4.13 4.56
C ASP A 97 19.41 5.35 4.31
N LEU A 98 18.29 5.51 5.03
CA LEU A 98 17.32 6.59 4.78
C LEU A 98 17.86 8.01 4.98
N ASP A 99 18.89 8.18 5.80
CA ASP A 99 19.56 9.47 6.05
C ASP A 99 20.62 9.82 5.01
N LYS A 100 21.01 8.85 4.16
CA LYS A 100 21.96 9.06 3.07
C LYS A 100 21.31 9.84 1.92
N PRO A 101 22.11 10.55 1.10
CA PRO A 101 21.63 11.09 -0.17
C PRO A 101 20.90 10.01 -0.97
N ASP A 102 19.74 10.36 -1.50
CA ASP A 102 18.83 9.47 -2.23
C ASP A 102 18.29 8.25 -1.47
N GLY A 103 18.53 8.11 -0.16
CA GLY A 103 18.13 6.94 0.63
C GLY A 103 16.64 6.59 0.53
N VAL A 104 15.78 7.61 0.63
CA VAL A 104 14.32 7.44 0.45
C VAL A 104 13.97 6.98 -0.97
N LEU A 105 14.59 7.56 -2.00
CA LEU A 105 14.34 7.14 -3.39
C LEU A 105 14.88 5.73 -3.66
N ALA A 106 16.02 5.37 -3.08
CA ALA A 106 16.58 4.02 -3.18
C ALA A 106 15.64 2.97 -2.57
N LEU A 107 15.03 3.27 -1.41
CA LEU A 107 13.98 2.43 -0.81
C LEU A 107 12.79 2.25 -1.76
N TYR A 108 12.23 3.34 -2.29
CA TYR A 108 11.08 3.26 -3.20
C TYR A 108 11.40 2.51 -4.50
N ARG A 109 12.59 2.70 -5.08
CA ARG A 109 13.04 1.94 -6.25
C ARG A 109 13.16 0.46 -5.95
N ALA A 110 13.77 0.10 -4.81
CA ALA A 110 13.92 -1.29 -4.41
C ALA A 110 12.56 -1.99 -4.25
N TYR A 111 11.63 -1.36 -3.54
CA TYR A 111 10.27 -1.90 -3.33
C TYR A 111 9.43 -1.99 -4.61
N ASN A 112 9.70 -1.13 -5.60
CA ASN A 112 9.01 -1.17 -6.88
C ASN A 112 9.67 -2.06 -7.94
N SER A 113 10.81 -2.69 -7.62
CA SER A 113 11.47 -3.58 -8.58
C SER A 113 10.65 -4.85 -8.85
N PRO A 114 10.75 -5.45 -10.06
CA PRO A 114 10.12 -6.74 -10.33
C PRO A 114 10.58 -7.85 -9.37
N ALA A 115 11.83 -7.80 -8.92
CA ALA A 115 12.38 -8.73 -7.94
C ALA A 115 11.65 -8.63 -6.60
N ALA A 116 11.37 -7.42 -6.11
CA ALA A 116 10.65 -7.22 -4.85
C ALA A 116 9.24 -7.79 -4.87
N ALA A 117 8.53 -7.71 -6.01
CA ALA A 117 7.21 -8.33 -6.16
C ALA A 117 7.29 -9.86 -6.04
N MET A 118 8.28 -10.48 -6.69
CA MET A 118 8.51 -11.92 -6.61
C MET A 118 8.97 -12.36 -5.21
N ASP A 119 9.82 -11.58 -4.56
CA ASP A 119 10.27 -11.85 -3.19
C ASP A 119 9.11 -11.75 -2.20
N ALA A 120 8.22 -10.76 -2.37
CA ALA A 120 6.98 -10.68 -1.59
C ALA A 120 6.14 -11.95 -1.74
N TYR A 121 5.90 -12.41 -2.98
CA TYR A 121 5.21 -13.67 -3.24
C TYR A 121 5.91 -14.86 -2.59
N ARG A 122 7.20 -15.08 -2.84
CA ARG A 122 7.94 -16.26 -2.31
C ARG A 122 8.02 -16.27 -0.79
N SER A 123 8.15 -15.10 -0.16
CA SER A 123 8.24 -14.96 1.29
C SER A 123 6.92 -15.25 2.01
N ASP A 124 5.81 -14.82 1.41
CA ASP A 124 4.52 -14.74 2.08
C ASP A 124 3.48 -15.64 1.39
N PHE A 125 2.93 -15.16 0.27
CA PHE A 125 1.76 -15.77 -0.37
C PHE A 125 2.05 -17.14 -0.98
N GLY A 126 3.19 -17.31 -1.62
CA GLY A 126 3.64 -18.59 -2.15
C GLY A 126 3.93 -19.60 -1.03
N ALA A 127 4.51 -19.15 0.08
CA ALA A 127 4.80 -20.00 1.24
C ALA A 127 3.51 -20.44 1.96
N THR A 128 2.55 -19.52 2.12
CA THR A 128 1.25 -19.81 2.71
C THR A 128 0.36 -20.64 1.78
N LEU A 129 0.42 -20.44 0.46
CA LEU A 129 -0.37 -21.23 -0.51
C LEU A 129 -0.10 -22.74 -0.42
N VAL A 130 1.12 -23.13 -0.06
CA VAL A 130 1.55 -24.54 0.08
C VAL A 130 1.62 -25.01 1.54
N GLU A 131 1.11 -24.21 2.48
CA GLU A 131 1.04 -24.57 3.90
C GLU A 131 0.19 -25.84 4.10
N PRO A 132 0.66 -26.82 4.90
CA PRO A 132 0.12 -28.19 4.88
C PRO A 132 -1.06 -28.47 5.82
N SER A 133 -1.62 -27.48 6.53
CA SER A 133 -2.72 -27.70 7.47
C SER A 133 -3.91 -28.40 6.80
N ALA A 134 -4.52 -29.37 7.50
CA ALA A 134 -5.67 -30.10 6.98
C ALA A 134 -6.89 -29.21 6.70
N LYS A 135 -7.01 -28.08 7.42
CA LYS A 135 -8.03 -27.04 7.20
C LYS A 135 -7.68 -26.06 6.07
N ALA A 136 -6.50 -26.19 5.48
CA ALA A 136 -5.99 -25.32 4.40
C ALA A 136 -5.98 -23.83 4.79
N PHE A 137 -5.55 -23.51 6.02
CA PHE A 137 -5.47 -22.14 6.52
C PHE A 137 -4.65 -21.23 5.60
N GLY A 138 -3.53 -21.74 5.07
CA GLY A 138 -2.74 -21.02 4.08
C GLY A 138 -3.50 -20.64 2.80
N ARG A 139 -4.34 -21.53 2.27
CA ARG A 139 -5.19 -21.23 1.10
C ARG A 139 -6.26 -20.21 1.43
N MET A 140 -6.85 -20.27 2.62
CA MET A 140 -7.82 -19.27 3.08
C MET A 140 -7.18 -17.88 3.18
N TYR A 141 -5.97 -17.80 3.74
CA TYR A 141 -5.19 -16.57 3.84
C TYR A 141 -4.88 -15.96 2.46
N VAL A 142 -4.41 -16.78 1.51
CA VAL A 142 -4.12 -16.32 0.14
C VAL A 142 -5.40 -15.91 -0.59
N GLY A 143 -6.49 -16.68 -0.47
CA GLY A 143 -7.77 -16.34 -1.09
C GLY A 143 -8.34 -15.01 -0.57
N TYR A 144 -8.20 -14.74 0.73
CA TYR A 144 -8.48 -13.43 1.32
C TYR A 144 -7.62 -12.33 0.67
N TRP A 145 -6.31 -12.53 0.61
CA TRP A 145 -5.38 -11.54 0.08
C TRP A 145 -5.64 -11.20 -1.39
N GLU A 146 -5.89 -12.22 -2.21
CA GLU A 146 -6.28 -12.06 -3.63
C GLU A 146 -7.60 -11.30 -3.76
N THR A 147 -8.61 -11.66 -2.96
CA THR A 147 -9.91 -10.98 -2.94
C THR A 147 -9.79 -9.51 -2.57
N ARG A 148 -8.97 -9.18 -1.56
CA ARG A 148 -8.70 -7.80 -1.15
C ARG A 148 -8.08 -7.01 -2.30
N ASN A 149 -7.04 -7.53 -2.94
CA ASN A 149 -6.38 -6.86 -4.07
C ASN A 149 -7.30 -6.70 -5.28
N LEU A 150 -8.18 -7.68 -5.56
CA LEU A 150 -9.19 -7.57 -6.61
C LEU A 150 -10.16 -6.42 -6.34
N ARG A 151 -10.65 -6.29 -5.10
CA ARG A 151 -11.54 -5.16 -4.72
C ARG A 151 -10.83 -3.82 -4.79
N MET A 152 -9.58 -3.76 -4.35
CA MET A 152 -8.78 -2.55 -4.48
C MET A 152 -8.58 -2.12 -5.94
N VAL A 153 -8.28 -3.06 -6.83
CA VAL A 153 -8.16 -2.80 -8.28
C VAL A 153 -9.50 -2.42 -8.90
N ALA A 154 -10.61 -3.02 -8.45
CA ALA A 154 -11.96 -2.59 -8.86
C ALA A 154 -12.23 -1.12 -8.47
N ASN A 155 -11.84 -0.69 -7.28
CA ASN A 155 -11.97 0.72 -6.85
C ASN A 155 -11.11 1.66 -7.71
N MET A 156 -9.91 1.23 -8.11
CA MET A 156 -9.10 2.00 -9.08
C MET A 156 -9.79 2.09 -10.44
N ARG A 157 -10.36 0.98 -10.92
CA ARG A 157 -11.06 0.92 -12.20
C ARG A 157 -12.29 1.82 -12.22
N ASP A 158 -13.04 1.87 -11.14
CA ASP A 158 -14.20 2.76 -10.99
C ASP A 158 -13.79 4.22 -11.22
N VAL A 159 -12.74 4.69 -10.54
CA VAL A 159 -12.22 6.06 -10.70
C VAL A 159 -11.68 6.32 -12.11
N LEU A 160 -10.92 5.39 -12.69
CA LEU A 160 -10.40 5.53 -14.05
C LEU A 160 -11.54 5.60 -15.10
N GLY A 161 -12.62 4.85 -14.88
CA GLY A 161 -13.78 4.82 -15.77
C GLY A 161 -14.58 6.13 -15.79
N LEU A 162 -14.55 6.90 -14.71
CA LEU A 162 -15.19 8.23 -14.65
C LEU A 162 -14.48 9.26 -15.53
N HIS A 163 -13.19 9.07 -15.79
CA HIS A 163 -12.34 10.04 -16.48
C HIS A 163 -11.40 9.36 -17.50
N PRO A 164 -11.91 8.94 -18.69
CA PRO A 164 -11.08 8.34 -19.72
C PRO A 164 -9.88 9.21 -20.12
N GLY A 165 -8.72 8.58 -20.31
CA GLY A 165 -7.46 9.28 -20.62
C GLY A 165 -6.76 9.91 -19.40
N SER A 166 -7.31 9.77 -18.20
CA SER A 166 -6.67 10.22 -16.97
C SER A 166 -5.47 9.34 -16.59
N ARG A 167 -4.59 9.89 -15.74
CA ARG A 167 -3.45 9.18 -15.15
C ARG A 167 -3.72 9.02 -13.66
N MET A 168 -3.39 7.84 -13.12
CA MET A 168 -3.51 7.55 -11.69
C MET A 168 -2.14 7.19 -11.12
N LEU A 169 -1.78 7.84 -10.00
CA LEU A 169 -0.69 7.42 -9.13
C LEU A 169 -1.28 6.64 -7.97
N ALA A 170 -0.92 5.36 -7.85
CA ALA A 170 -1.30 4.52 -6.72
C ALA A 170 -0.13 4.44 -5.72
N ILE A 171 -0.40 4.77 -4.46
CA ILE A 171 0.53 4.61 -3.34
C ILE A 171 -0.07 3.56 -2.41
N VAL A 172 0.62 2.44 -2.27
CA VAL A 172 0.12 1.24 -1.59
C VAL A 172 1.30 0.47 -0.99
N GLY A 173 1.04 -0.35 0.04
CA GLY A 173 2.06 -1.22 0.62
C GLY A 173 2.69 -2.14 -0.44
N ALA A 174 4.01 -2.31 -0.38
CA ALA A 174 4.79 -2.97 -1.44
C ALA A 174 4.30 -4.38 -1.81
N SER A 175 3.76 -5.14 -0.84
CA SER A 175 3.22 -6.49 -1.07
C SER A 175 1.99 -6.52 -1.99
N HIS A 176 1.29 -5.39 -2.21
CA HIS A 176 0.13 -5.31 -3.11
C HIS A 176 0.53 -5.14 -4.57
N LYS A 177 1.70 -4.53 -4.85
CA LYS A 177 2.09 -4.09 -6.20
C LYS A 177 1.98 -5.20 -7.26
N GLY A 178 2.52 -6.38 -6.97
CA GLY A 178 2.48 -7.50 -7.92
C GLY A 178 1.06 -7.95 -8.27
N TYR A 179 0.15 -7.95 -7.30
CA TYR A 179 -1.26 -8.28 -7.52
C TYR A 179 -2.00 -7.18 -8.28
N TYR A 180 -1.75 -5.92 -7.92
CA TYR A 180 -2.26 -4.77 -8.66
C TYR A 180 -1.90 -4.84 -10.13
N GLU A 181 -0.62 -5.02 -10.44
CA GLU A 181 -0.14 -5.11 -11.81
C GLU A 181 -0.76 -6.31 -12.53
N ALA A 182 -0.81 -7.48 -11.90
CA ALA A 182 -1.41 -8.67 -12.50
C ALA A 182 -2.89 -8.48 -12.86
N TYR A 183 -3.69 -7.84 -12.00
CA TYR A 183 -5.12 -7.64 -12.24
C TYR A 183 -5.40 -6.47 -13.17
N LEU A 184 -4.70 -5.34 -13.03
CA LEU A 184 -4.84 -4.19 -13.93
C LEU A 184 -4.43 -4.54 -15.36
N ASN A 185 -3.45 -5.42 -15.55
CA ASN A 185 -3.03 -5.88 -16.87
C ASN A 185 -4.10 -6.71 -17.61
N GLN A 186 -5.18 -7.13 -16.93
CA GLN A 186 -6.32 -7.78 -17.55
C GLN A 186 -7.35 -6.78 -18.12
N MET A 187 -7.20 -5.48 -17.81
CA MET A 187 -8.15 -4.45 -18.24
C MET A 187 -7.83 -3.96 -19.65
N HIS A 188 -8.86 -3.80 -20.48
CA HIS A 188 -8.70 -3.54 -21.93
C HIS A 188 -7.99 -2.22 -22.28
N ASP A 189 -8.15 -1.18 -21.47
CA ASP A 189 -7.73 0.20 -21.74
C ASP A 189 -6.91 0.78 -20.56
N VAL A 190 -6.34 -0.06 -19.70
CA VAL A 190 -5.39 0.35 -18.66
C VAL A 190 -3.97 0.08 -19.14
N GLN A 191 -3.13 1.11 -19.11
CA GLN A 191 -1.71 0.98 -19.35
C GLN A 191 -0.93 1.13 -18.05
N LEU A 192 -0.15 0.11 -17.70
CA LEU A 192 0.78 0.16 -16.58
C LEU A 192 2.05 0.92 -16.97
N VAL A 193 2.50 1.83 -16.11
CA VAL A 193 3.73 2.59 -16.27
C VAL A 193 4.73 2.13 -15.20
N SER A 194 5.94 1.75 -15.63
CA SER A 194 6.98 1.32 -14.69
C SER A 194 7.35 2.46 -13.72
N ALA A 195 7.46 2.11 -12.44
CA ALA A 195 7.89 3.04 -11.39
C ALA A 195 9.31 3.58 -11.66
N ASP A 196 10.18 2.79 -12.32
CA ASP A 196 11.54 3.22 -12.67
C ASP A 196 11.55 4.42 -13.62
N SER A 197 10.48 4.60 -14.41
CA SER A 197 10.38 5.74 -15.33
C SER A 197 10.06 7.06 -14.61
N VAL A 198 9.49 6.98 -13.40
CA VAL A 198 9.02 8.12 -12.60
C VAL A 198 9.88 8.39 -11.36
N LEU A 199 10.49 7.37 -10.75
CA LEU A 199 11.37 7.49 -9.59
C LEU A 199 12.82 7.75 -10.03
N ARG A 200 13.09 8.93 -10.63
CA ARG A 200 14.40 9.36 -11.15
C ARG A 200 15.29 10.03 -10.12
#